data_AF-A0A2N3FLK7-F1
#
_entry.id   AF-A0A2N3FLK7-F1
#
_cell.length_a   1.000
_cell.length_b   1.000
_cell.length_c   1.000
_cell.angle_alpha   90.00
_cell.angle_beta   90.00
_cell.angle_gamma   90.00
#
_symmetry.space_group_name_H-M   'P 1'
#
loop_
_entity.id
_entity.type
_entity.pdbx_description
1 polymer ?
#
loop_
_entity_poly.entity_id
_entity_poly.type
_entity_poly.pdbx_seq_one_letter_code
_entity_poly.pdbx_strand_id
1 'polypeptide(L)'
;MLEIEEPLGFSEDFSTEHALRMLDFYCKTLESRGYTSHAYPEIETRLGGKKFDTPKFETLCHAMWMCDRTREFLRAGRFAKVYRWIGMVQGILFMNGVFSLAELKEHNRFAIPDAVPYRDRR
;
A
#
# COMPACT_ATOMS: atom_id res chain seq x y z
N MET A 1 23.90 9.48 -22.81
CA MET A 1 22.55 8.98 -22.52
C MET A 1 22.77 7.71 -21.73
N LEU A 2 22.68 7.77 -20.40
CA LEU A 2 22.95 6.62 -19.54
C LEU A 2 21.79 5.65 -19.73
N GLU A 3 22.09 4.50 -20.35
CA GLU A 3 21.22 3.34 -20.31
C GLU A 3 21.04 2.96 -18.84
N ILE A 4 19.84 3.19 -18.32
CA ILE A 4 19.44 2.68 -17.03
C ILE A 4 19.27 1.18 -17.27
N GLU A 5 20.27 0.38 -16.90
CA GLU A 5 20.07 -1.06 -16.71
C GLU A 5 19.02 -1.21 -15.61
N GLU A 6 17.77 -1.41 -16.02
CA GLU A 6 16.71 -1.81 -15.11
C GLU A 6 17.18 -3.10 -14.42
N PRO A 7 17.19 -3.18 -13.08
CA PRO A 7 17.43 -4.46 -12.44
C PRO A 7 16.34 -5.42 -12.93
N LEU A 8 16.79 -6.49 -13.61
CA LEU A 8 15.98 -7.65 -13.94
C LEU A 8 15.18 -8.02 -12.68
N GLY A 9 13.88 -8.15 -12.86
CA GLY A 9 12.88 -8.08 -11.81
C GLY A 9 13.10 -8.96 -10.58
N PHE A 10 12.17 -8.78 -9.65
CA PHE A 10 11.99 -9.58 -8.45
C PHE A 10 11.91 -11.08 -8.79
N SER A 11 11.86 -11.95 -7.78
CA SER A 11 11.28 -13.29 -7.97
C SER A 11 10.05 -13.19 -8.87
N GLU A 12 9.84 -14.14 -9.78
CA GLU A 12 8.92 -14.08 -10.94
C GLU A 12 7.51 -13.49 -10.65
N ASP A 13 7.10 -13.45 -9.38
CA ASP A 13 5.79 -13.02 -8.90
C ASP A 13 5.58 -11.50 -8.68
N PHE A 14 6.62 -10.65 -8.56
CA PHE A 14 6.43 -9.24 -8.14
C PHE A 14 7.00 -8.21 -9.13
N SER A 15 6.23 -7.73 -10.10
CA SER A 15 6.73 -6.74 -11.09
C SER A 15 6.43 -5.28 -10.70
N THR A 16 7.08 -4.32 -11.39
CA THR A 16 6.73 -2.88 -11.31
C THR A 16 5.25 -2.65 -11.62
N GLU A 17 4.72 -3.34 -12.64
CA GLU A 17 3.30 -3.27 -13.01
C GLU A 17 2.41 -3.81 -11.89
N HIS A 18 2.78 -4.93 -11.28
CA HIS A 18 2.05 -5.51 -10.17
C HIS A 18 2.03 -4.54 -8.97
N ALA A 19 3.16 -3.95 -8.61
CA ALA A 19 3.23 -2.94 -7.56
C ALA A 19 2.32 -1.74 -7.85
N LEU A 20 2.30 -1.23 -9.10
CA LEU A 20 1.39 -0.14 -9.49
C LEU A 20 -0.08 -0.55 -9.34
N ARG A 21 -0.45 -1.75 -9.79
CA ARG A 21 -1.82 -2.27 -9.63
C ARG A 21 -2.23 -2.36 -8.16
N MET A 22 -1.33 -2.78 -7.26
CA MET A 22 -1.61 -2.84 -5.83
C MET A 22 -1.87 -1.44 -5.26
N LEU A 23 -0.99 -0.49 -5.57
CA LEU A 23 -1.11 0.89 -5.10
C LEU A 23 -2.40 1.55 -5.60
N ASP A 24 -2.77 1.30 -6.85
CA ASP A 24 -4.02 1.81 -7.43
C ASP A 24 -5.24 1.19 -6.78
N PHE A 25 -5.24 -0.12 -6.57
CA PHE A 25 -6.34 -0.82 -5.90
C PHE A 25 -6.51 -0.33 -4.45
N TYR A 26 -5.42 -0.12 -3.71
CA TYR A 26 -5.49 0.40 -2.34
C TYR A 26 -5.98 1.85 -2.30
N CYS A 27 -5.48 2.73 -3.17
CA CYS A 27 -5.95 4.11 -3.27
C CYS A 27 -7.45 4.15 -3.59
N LYS A 28 -7.91 3.45 -4.64
CA LYS A 28 -9.32 3.41 -5.02
C LYS A 28 -10.20 2.86 -3.90
N THR A 29 -9.74 1.81 -3.20
CA THR A 29 -10.47 1.23 -2.07
C THR A 29 -10.63 2.25 -0.94
N LEU A 30 -9.57 2.98 -0.58
CA LEU A 30 -9.61 3.99 0.47
C LEU A 30 -10.49 5.19 0.07
N GLU A 31 -10.36 5.65 -1.17
CA GLU A 31 -11.16 6.74 -1.72
C GLU A 31 -12.66 6.40 -1.73
N SER A 32 -13.03 5.18 -2.16
CA SER A 32 -14.44 4.72 -2.14
C SER A 32 -15.06 4.68 -0.74
N ARG A 33 -14.22 4.65 0.31
CA ARG A 33 -14.63 4.64 1.72
C ARG A 33 -14.54 6.03 2.37
N GLY A 34 -14.26 7.07 1.58
CA GLY A 34 -14.22 8.47 2.02
C GLY A 34 -12.90 8.90 2.67
N TYR A 35 -11.83 8.13 2.54
CA TYR A 35 -10.50 8.54 3.00
C TYR A 35 -9.79 9.39 1.93
N THR A 36 -8.94 10.31 2.38
CA THR A 36 -8.18 11.22 1.51
C THR A 36 -6.69 11.12 1.80
N SER A 37 -5.85 11.41 0.81
CA SER A 37 -4.39 11.39 0.94
C SER A 37 -3.91 12.50 1.88
N HIS A 38 -3.41 12.13 3.06
CA HIS A 38 -2.85 13.09 4.04
C HIS A 38 -1.69 12.46 4.83
N ALA A 39 -0.60 13.21 5.02
CA ALA A 39 0.55 12.74 5.78
C ALA A 39 0.39 13.00 7.28
N TYR A 40 0.60 11.98 8.12
CA TYR A 40 0.60 12.09 9.58
C TYR A 40 1.90 11.45 10.11
N PRO A 41 3.01 12.20 10.21
CA PRO A 41 4.33 11.67 10.53
C PRO A 41 4.40 10.90 11.86
N GLU A 42 3.60 11.30 12.84
CA GLU A 42 3.49 10.67 14.14
C GLU A 42 2.96 9.22 14.09
N ILE A 43 2.31 8.82 13.00
CA ILE A 43 1.73 7.48 12.85
C ILE A 43 2.81 6.41 12.77
N GLU A 44 3.92 6.67 12.09
CA GLU A 44 5.03 5.70 12.01
C GLU A 44 5.59 5.37 13.40
N THR A 45 5.64 6.38 14.28
CA THR A 45 6.13 6.23 15.66
C THR A 45 5.10 5.50 16.54
N ARG A 46 3.80 5.71 16.30
CA ARG A 46 2.72 5.08 17.08
C ARG A 46 2.48 3.63 16.67
N LEU A 47 2.63 3.28 15.39
CA LEU A 47 2.50 1.90 14.90
C LEU A 47 3.57 0.96 15.48
N GLY A 48 4.75 1.48 15.84
CA GLY A 48 5.82 0.73 16.50
C GLY A 48 5.75 0.73 18.04
N GLY A 49 4.80 1.46 18.64
CA GLY A 49 4.68 1.65 20.08
C GLY A 49 3.60 0.77 20.75
N LYS A 50 3.61 0.70 22.09
CA LYS A 50 2.64 -0.05 22.91
C LYS A 50 1.21 0.54 22.95
N LYS A 51 0.84 1.51 22.09
CA LYS A 51 -0.46 2.18 22.15
C LYS A 51 -1.13 2.31 20.78
N PHE A 52 -2.22 1.56 20.65
CA PHE A 52 -3.19 1.59 19.55
C PHE A 52 -4.14 2.80 19.57
N ASP A 53 -3.67 3.98 20.02
CA ASP A 53 -4.53 5.18 20.20
C ASP A 53 -4.60 6.08 18.95
N THR A 54 -4.09 5.64 17.80
CA THR A 54 -4.21 6.47 16.58
C THR A 54 -5.59 6.30 15.97
N PRO A 55 -6.35 7.39 15.73
CA PRO A 55 -7.65 7.29 15.06
C PRO A 55 -7.54 6.53 13.74
N LYS A 56 -8.43 5.56 13.55
CA LYS A 56 -8.55 4.78 12.31
C LYS A 56 -8.59 5.66 11.06
N PHE A 57 -9.22 6.82 11.14
CA PHE A 57 -9.31 7.75 10.03
C PHE A 57 -7.95 8.31 9.60
N GLU A 58 -7.13 8.76 10.56
CA GLU A 58 -5.79 9.31 10.29
C GLU A 58 -4.86 8.24 9.72
N THR A 59 -4.86 7.03 10.30
CA THR A 59 -4.02 5.93 9.80
C THR A 59 -4.35 5.54 8.37
N LEU A 60 -5.63 5.52 8.01
CA LEU A 60 -6.06 5.17 6.65
C LEU A 60 -5.83 6.31 5.64
N CYS A 61 -5.99 7.58 6.06
CA CYS A 61 -5.57 8.72 5.25
C CYS A 61 -4.04 8.73 5.02
N HIS A 62 -3.28 8.33 6.04
CA HIS A 62 -1.83 8.18 5.93
C HIS A 62 -1.42 7.04 5.00
N ALA A 63 -2.10 5.89 5.08
CA ALA A 63 -1.86 4.79 4.16
C ALA A 63 -2.08 5.22 2.69
N MET A 64 -3.09 6.05 2.42
CA MET A 64 -3.32 6.62 1.09
C MET A 64 -2.15 7.52 0.65
N TRP A 65 -1.67 8.41 1.52
CA TRP A 65 -0.47 9.22 1.25
C TRP A 65 0.78 8.37 1.01
N MET A 66 0.97 7.30 1.79
CA MET A 66 2.07 6.38 1.61
C MET A 66 2.01 5.68 0.24
N CYS A 67 0.82 5.37 -0.29
CA CYS A 67 0.68 4.81 -1.63
C CYS A 67 1.21 5.78 -2.69
N ASP A 68 0.87 7.07 -2.59
CA ASP A 68 1.34 8.11 -3.52
C ASP A 68 2.86 8.26 -3.49
N ARG A 69 3.46 8.32 -2.30
CA ARG A 69 4.93 8.35 -2.15
C ARG A 69 5.60 7.10 -2.68
N THR A 70 4.96 5.93 -2.54
CA THR A 70 5.52 4.67 -3.03
C THR A 70 5.66 4.67 -4.56
N ARG A 71 4.74 5.31 -5.28
CA ARG A 71 4.85 5.50 -6.74
C ARG A 71 6.10 6.30 -7.13
N GLU A 72 6.50 7.28 -6.32
CA GLU A 72 7.72 8.07 -6.55
C GLU A 72 8.98 7.22 -6.35
N PHE A 73 9.01 6.38 -5.32
CA PHE A 73 10.13 5.45 -5.12
C PHE A 73 10.23 4.42 -6.24
N LEU A 74 9.10 3.98 -6.77
CA LEU A 74 9.05 3.06 -7.89
C LEU A 74 9.61 3.70 -9.17
N ARG A 75 9.20 4.93 -9.50
CA ARG A 75 9.76 5.72 -10.61
C ARG A 75 11.26 5.97 -10.47
N ALA A 76 11.74 6.10 -9.24
CA ALA A 76 13.16 6.31 -8.93
C ALA A 76 13.97 4.99 -8.84
N GLY A 77 13.39 3.83 -9.17
CA GLY A 77 14.09 2.53 -9.09
C GLY A 77 14.46 2.10 -7.66
N ARG A 78 13.86 2.70 -6.63
CA ARG A 78 14.18 2.42 -5.22
C ARG A 78 13.41 1.21 -4.68
N PHE A 79 13.55 0.06 -5.34
CA PHE A 79 12.71 -1.12 -5.13
C PHE A 79 12.71 -1.67 -3.68
N ALA A 80 13.87 -1.72 -3.01
CA ALA A 80 13.93 -2.14 -1.61
C ALA A 80 13.08 -1.24 -0.68
N LYS A 81 12.99 0.05 -1.01
CA LYS A 81 12.14 1.00 -0.27
C LYS A 81 10.66 0.80 -0.62
N VAL A 82 10.36 0.58 -1.90
CA VAL A 82 9.00 0.24 -2.36
C VAL A 82 8.45 -0.96 -1.60
N TYR A 83 9.21 -2.06 -1.53
CA TYR A 83 8.79 -3.28 -0.83
C TYR A 83 8.46 -3.02 0.65
N ARG A 84 9.35 -2.30 1.36
CA ARG A 84 9.13 -1.94 2.76
C ARG A 84 7.87 -1.11 2.95
N TRP A 85 7.62 -0.15 2.05
CA TRP A 85 6.47 0.75 2.13
C TRP A 85 5.17 0.05 1.79
N ILE A 86 5.15 -0.84 0.78
CA ILE A 86 3.99 -1.68 0.48
C ILE A 86 3.66 -2.57 1.68
N GLY A 87 4.65 -3.22 2.30
CA GLY A 87 4.42 -4.02 3.50
C GLY A 87 3.84 -3.21 4.66
N MET A 88 4.29 -1.95 4.84
CA MET A 88 3.74 -1.06 5.86
C MET A 88 2.30 -0.65 5.57
N VAL A 89 1.99 -0.28 4.32
CA VAL A 89 0.62 0.03 3.88
C VAL A 89 -0.30 -1.17 4.14
N GLN A 90 0.13 -2.38 3.73
CA GLN A 90 -0.62 -3.61 3.98
C GLN A 90 -0.84 -3.88 5.47
N GLY A 91 0.17 -3.64 6.30
CA GLY A 91 0.04 -3.70 7.75
C GLY A 91 -1.04 -2.75 8.28
N ILE A 92 -1.04 -1.49 7.84
CA ILE A 92 -2.06 -0.51 8.23
C ILE A 92 -3.46 -0.95 7.79
N LEU A 93 -3.61 -1.42 6.55
CA LEU A 93 -4.88 -1.89 6.01
C LEU A 93 -5.42 -3.10 6.79
N PHE A 94 -4.55 -4.03 7.16
CA PHE A 94 -4.91 -5.20 7.98
C PHE A 94 -5.37 -4.79 9.38
N MET A 95 -4.55 -3.99 10.08
CA MET A 95 -4.83 -3.59 11.47
C MET A 95 -6.13 -2.79 11.60
N ASN A 96 -6.53 -2.09 10.54
CA ASN A 96 -7.78 -1.33 10.49
C ASN A 96 -8.98 -2.12 9.92
N GLY A 97 -8.80 -3.42 9.62
CA GLY A 97 -9.84 -4.30 9.10
C GLY A 97 -10.32 -3.92 7.71
N VAL A 98 -9.46 -3.31 6.88
CA VAL A 98 -9.77 -3.03 5.47
C VAL A 98 -9.70 -4.32 4.65
N PHE A 99 -8.66 -5.12 4.91
CA PHE A 99 -8.43 -6.44 4.32
C PHE A 99 -7.98 -7.43 5.40
N SER A 100 -8.23 -8.70 5.16
CA SER A 100 -7.68 -9.82 5.92
C SER A 100 -6.28 -10.20 5.44
N LEU A 101 -5.52 -10.91 6.27
CA LEU A 101 -4.20 -11.42 5.89
C LEU A 101 -4.25 -12.36 4.68
N ALA A 102 -5.33 -13.13 4.53
CA ALA A 102 -5.53 -14.01 3.37
C ALA A 102 -5.65 -13.20 2.06
N GLU A 103 -6.43 -12.12 2.08
CA GLU A 103 -6.59 -11.22 0.93
C GLU A 103 -5.29 -10.50 0.59
N LEU A 104 -4.55 -10.03 1.59
CA LEU A 104 -3.23 -9.39 1.38
C LEU A 104 -2.19 -10.37 0.81
N LYS A 105 -2.18 -11.62 1.27
CA LYS A 105 -1.32 -12.67 0.71
C LYS A 105 -1.64 -12.93 -0.75
N GLU A 106 -2.91 -12.89 -1.11
CA GLU A 106 -3.36 -13.07 -2.50
C GLU A 106 -2.97 -11.87 -3.37
N HIS A 107 -3.12 -10.64 -2.86
CA HIS A 107 -2.66 -9.43 -3.54
C HIS A 107 -1.17 -9.47 -3.86
N ASN A 108 -0.34 -10.06 -2.99
CA ASN A 108 1.11 -10.21 -3.21
C ASN A 108 1.48 -11.28 -4.23
N ARG A 109 0.56 -12.19 -4.57
CA ARG A 109 0.78 -13.23 -5.56
C ARG A 109 0.44 -12.67 -6.92
N PHE A 110 -0.84 -12.60 -7.26
CA PHE A 110 -1.26 -12.18 -8.61
C PHE A 110 -2.69 -11.62 -8.68
N ALA A 111 -3.59 -11.98 -7.76
CA ALA A 111 -4.99 -11.59 -7.87
C ALA A 111 -5.29 -10.29 -7.12
N ILE A 112 -4.98 -9.18 -7.78
CA ILE A 112 -5.47 -7.85 -7.40
C ILE A 112 -6.84 -7.67 -8.06
N PRO A 113 -7.93 -7.46 -7.29
CA PRO A 113 -9.26 -7.27 -7.86
C PRO A 113 -9.33 -6.02 -8.75
N ASP A 114 -10.03 -6.10 -9.88
CA ASP A 114 -10.18 -4.97 -10.80
C ASP A 114 -11.29 -3.99 -10.36
N ALA A 115 -12.18 -4.40 -9.45
CA ALA A 115 -13.35 -3.62 -9.03
C ALA A 115 -13.30 -3.21 -7.55
N VAL A 116 -13.79 -1.99 -7.29
CA VAL A 116 -13.99 -1.37 -5.98
C VAL A 116 -15.48 -0.91 -5.91
N PRO A 117 -16.20 -1.05 -4.77
CA PRO A 117 -15.75 -1.51 -3.46
C PRO A 117 -15.49 -3.02 -3.39
N TYR A 118 -14.33 -3.38 -2.86
CA TYR A 118 -14.02 -4.75 -2.48
C TYR A 118 -14.83 -5.09 -1.23
N ARG A 119 -15.93 -5.82 -1.46
CA ARG A 119 -17.06 -6.10 -0.57
C ARG A 119 -17.94 -4.88 -0.29
N ASP A 120 -19.17 -4.95 -0.78
CA ASP A 120 -20.29 -4.20 -0.22
C ASP A 120 -20.58 -4.77 1.16
N ARG A 121 -20.53 -3.93 2.20
CA ARG A 121 -21.00 -4.35 3.54
C ARG A 121 -22.52 -4.45 3.45
N ARG A 122 -23.05 -5.67 3.36
CA ARG A 122 -24.40 -5.95 3.88
C ARG A 122 -24.39 -5.83 5.40
#